data_AF-A0A927NUT4-F1
#
_entry.id   AF-A0A927NUT4-F1
#
_cell.length_a   1.000
_cell.length_b   1.000
_cell.length_c   1.000
_cell.angle_alpha   90.00
_cell.angle_beta   90.00
_cell.angle_gamma   90.00
#
_symmetry.space_group_name_H-M   'P 1'
#
loop_
_entity.id
_entity.type
_entity.pdbx_description
1 polymer ?
#
loop_
_entity_poly.entity_id
_entity_poly.type
_entity_poly.pdbx_seq_one_letter_code
_entity_poly.pdbx_strand_id
1 'polypeptide(L)'
;MSIERIKKDCKYIDHPICQYAGSEGCADCILNMANAKDAADIASGWEVTQSNLPDDIDALHTSTACQFCREGAREKVAYALIEMAHPEPEYMKKKFFGLGQETRAQVGSLLQIPVPICAHCKKLLQRANNTKWFGALIGGLLAMLILSFFPDFVNAEGSWYVSMLSIAAGALAGYAIGMTMEKNIRAKLEKEVILDIKEIPQIAEMIEKGWYQFGVKEKKSGVLVFTKKKPRPNAFYKNKTVE
;
A
#
# COMPACT_ATOMS: atom_id res chain seq x y z
N MET A 1 25.12 -27.62 5.27
CA MET A 1 26.27 -26.72 5.53
C MET A 1 26.06 -26.12 6.90
N SER A 2 27.00 -26.25 7.85
CA SER A 2 26.78 -25.83 9.23
C SER A 2 26.67 -24.30 9.36
N ILE A 3 25.69 -23.85 10.15
CA ILE A 3 25.37 -22.43 10.41
C ILE A 3 26.60 -21.62 10.86
N GLU A 4 27.54 -22.26 11.57
CA GLU A 4 28.80 -21.64 12.01
C GLU A 4 29.75 -21.20 10.89
N ARG A 5 29.76 -21.87 9.72
CA ARG A 5 30.59 -21.41 8.59
C ARG A 5 29.99 -20.17 7.91
N ILE A 6 28.66 -20.10 7.83
CA ILE A 6 27.96 -18.95 7.24
C ILE A 6 28.19 -17.69 8.10
N LYS A 7 28.21 -17.80 9.43
CA LYS A 7 28.51 -16.68 10.34
C LYS A 7 29.94 -16.13 10.22
N LYS A 8 30.93 -16.95 9.82
CA LYS A 8 32.33 -16.50 9.64
C LYS A 8 32.51 -15.59 8.43
N ASP A 9 31.74 -15.80 7.37
CA ASP A 9 31.84 -15.03 6.12
C ASP A 9 30.88 -13.82 6.08
N CYS A 10 30.11 -13.61 7.15
CA CYS A 10 28.94 -12.75 7.11
C CYS A 10 28.56 -12.19 8.47
N LYS A 11 29.22 -11.09 8.80
CA LYS A 11 29.11 -10.40 10.09
C LYS A 11 27.67 -9.95 10.43
N TYR A 12 26.81 -9.76 9.43
CA TYR A 12 25.50 -9.13 9.58
C TYR A 12 24.30 -10.04 9.28
N ILE A 13 24.46 -11.36 9.13
CA ILE A 13 23.34 -12.27 8.81
C ILE A 13 22.21 -12.21 9.85
N ASP A 14 22.57 -12.04 11.12
CA ASP A 14 21.61 -11.98 12.23
C ASP A 14 21.02 -10.57 12.40
N HIS A 15 21.45 -9.57 11.60
CA HIS A 15 20.95 -8.21 11.72
C HIS A 15 19.48 -8.12 11.26
N PRO A 16 18.59 -7.46 12.04
CA PRO A 16 17.16 -7.41 11.73
C PRO A 16 16.81 -6.86 10.35
N ILE A 17 17.61 -5.94 9.80
CA ILE A 17 17.40 -5.42 8.44
C ILE A 17 17.55 -6.50 7.36
N CYS A 18 18.45 -7.48 7.55
CA CYS A 18 18.64 -8.57 6.60
C CYS A 18 17.52 -9.61 6.74
N GLN A 19 16.95 -9.77 7.93
CA GLN A 19 15.71 -10.52 8.14
C GLN A 19 14.52 -9.82 7.47
N TYR A 20 14.35 -8.50 7.64
CA TYR A 20 13.33 -7.70 6.95
C TYR A 20 13.47 -7.74 5.42
N ALA A 21 14.69 -7.79 4.90
CA ALA A 21 14.94 -7.99 3.47
C ALA A 21 14.48 -9.39 2.99
N GLY A 22 14.22 -10.32 3.91
CA GLY A 22 13.82 -11.70 3.61
C GLY A 22 15.00 -12.56 3.15
N SER A 23 16.22 -12.17 3.52
CA SER A 23 17.44 -12.87 3.09
C SER A 23 17.48 -14.27 3.71
N GLU A 24 17.63 -15.31 2.88
CA GLU A 24 17.84 -16.70 3.35
C GLU A 24 19.34 -17.02 3.57
N GLY A 25 20.18 -16.00 3.50
CA GLY A 25 21.63 -16.09 3.68
C GLY A 25 22.33 -14.78 3.37
N CYS A 26 23.66 -14.86 3.27
CA CYS A 26 24.53 -13.69 3.18
C CYS A 26 24.60 -13.03 1.80
N ALA A 27 24.28 -13.79 0.75
CA ALA A 27 24.30 -13.31 -0.62
C ALA A 27 23.25 -12.21 -0.87
N ASP A 28 22.13 -12.24 -0.14
CA ASP A 28 20.99 -11.34 -0.34
C ASP A 28 20.85 -10.26 0.74
N CYS A 29 21.76 -10.24 1.72
CA CYS A 29 21.77 -9.28 2.82
C CYS A 29 22.32 -7.93 2.35
N ILE A 30 21.49 -6.88 2.45
CA ILE A 30 21.82 -5.52 2.00
C ILE A 30 23.10 -4.98 2.66
N LEU A 31 23.39 -5.39 3.90
CA LEU A 31 24.59 -4.98 4.63
C LEU A 31 25.88 -5.61 4.07
N ASN A 32 25.80 -6.76 3.41
CA ASN A 32 26.95 -7.38 2.75
C ASN A 32 27.21 -6.85 1.33
N MET A 33 26.18 -6.30 0.69
CA MET A 33 26.31 -5.67 -0.63
C MET A 33 26.82 -4.22 -0.53
N ALA A 34 26.69 -3.60 0.64
CA ALA A 34 27.15 -2.24 0.89
C ALA A 34 28.64 -2.19 1.27
N ASN A 35 29.30 -1.07 0.99
CA ASN A 35 30.63 -0.81 1.55
C ASN A 35 30.53 -0.62 3.08
N ALA A 36 31.67 -0.68 3.79
CA ALA A 36 31.68 -0.68 5.25
C ALA A 36 31.01 0.56 5.89
N LYS A 37 31.13 1.73 5.27
CA LYS A 37 30.52 2.98 5.77
C LYS A 37 29.01 2.96 5.54
N ASP A 38 28.59 2.65 4.32
CA ASP A 38 27.17 2.59 3.96
C ASP A 38 26.45 1.49 4.76
N ALA A 39 27.10 0.36 5.05
CA ALA A 39 26.56 -0.69 5.88
C ALA A 39 26.30 -0.21 7.33
N ALA A 40 27.21 0.57 7.91
CA ALA A 40 27.02 1.13 9.26
C ALA A 40 25.89 2.18 9.30
N ASP A 41 25.79 3.02 8.26
CA ASP A 41 24.73 4.02 8.12
C ASP A 41 23.36 3.34 7.93
N ILE A 42 23.29 2.27 7.13
CA ILE A 42 22.07 1.47 6.92
C ILE A 42 21.65 0.76 8.21
N ALA A 43 22.60 0.15 8.93
CA ALA A 43 22.31 -0.57 10.18
C ALA A 43 21.77 0.39 11.25
N SER A 44 22.45 1.51 11.51
CA SER A 44 22.01 2.52 12.47
C SER A 44 20.69 3.17 12.08
N GLY A 45 20.48 3.46 10.79
CA GLY A 45 19.19 3.95 10.30
C GLY A 45 18.05 2.96 10.51
N TRP A 46 18.31 1.66 10.37
CA TRP A 46 17.32 0.62 10.67
C TRP A 46 17.00 0.52 12.16
N GLU A 47 17.99 0.64 13.04
CA GLU A 47 17.75 0.66 14.50
C GLU A 47 16.80 1.79 14.90
N VAL A 48 16.99 2.99 14.37
CA VAL A 48 16.07 4.14 14.56
C VAL A 48 14.69 3.84 13.98
N THR A 49 14.64 3.19 12.82
CA THR A 49 13.36 2.79 12.21
C THR A 49 12.61 1.81 13.12
N GLN A 50 13.31 0.83 13.69
CA GLN A 50 12.73 -0.15 14.60
C GLN A 50 12.29 0.48 15.91
N SER A 51 13.04 1.42 16.49
CA SER A 51 12.62 2.09 17.73
C SER A 51 11.29 2.83 17.55
N ASN A 52 11.02 3.32 16.34
CA ASN A 52 9.79 4.03 16.00
C ASN A 52 8.63 3.10 15.61
N LEU A 53 8.82 1.78 15.57
CA LEU A 53 7.74 0.83 15.30
C LEU A 53 7.01 0.39 16.59
N PRO A 54 5.75 -0.04 16.50
CA PRO A 54 5.08 -0.84 17.52
C PRO A 54 5.81 -2.15 17.80
N ASP A 55 5.72 -2.65 19.03
CA ASP A 55 6.38 -3.91 19.41
C ASP A 55 5.73 -5.13 18.76
N ASP A 56 4.42 -5.11 18.54
CA ASP A 56 3.63 -6.19 17.95
C ASP A 56 3.41 -6.01 16.44
N ILE A 57 4.16 -5.14 15.77
CA ILE A 57 3.97 -4.82 14.34
C ILE A 57 3.97 -6.06 13.44
N ASP A 58 4.72 -7.09 13.83
CA ASP A 58 4.81 -8.36 13.09
C ASP A 58 3.50 -9.17 13.11
N ALA A 59 2.59 -8.90 14.05
CA ALA A 59 1.24 -9.47 14.09
C ALA A 59 0.41 -9.10 12.84
N LEU A 60 0.68 -7.93 12.25
CA LEU A 60 -0.01 -7.47 11.04
C LEU A 60 0.26 -8.35 9.82
N HIS A 61 1.33 -9.13 9.74
CA HIS A 61 1.59 -9.93 8.53
C HIS A 61 1.67 -11.43 8.77
N THR A 62 1.82 -11.83 10.03
CA THR A 62 1.84 -13.23 10.47
C THR A 62 0.44 -13.81 10.67
N SER A 63 -0.57 -12.96 10.95
CA SER A 63 -1.94 -13.42 11.15
C SER A 63 -2.53 -14.14 9.92
N THR A 64 -3.26 -15.22 10.18
CA THR A 64 -4.06 -15.96 9.20
C THR A 64 -5.47 -15.38 9.05
N ALA A 65 -5.87 -14.48 9.95
CA ALA A 65 -7.18 -13.86 9.97
C ALA A 65 -7.16 -12.46 9.35
N CYS A 66 -8.22 -12.12 8.63
CA CYS A 66 -8.42 -10.81 8.00
C CYS A 66 -8.54 -9.69 9.04
N GLN A 67 -7.70 -8.66 8.90
CA GLN A 67 -7.65 -7.51 9.82
C GLN A 67 -8.59 -6.36 9.41
N PHE A 68 -9.33 -6.52 8.31
CA PHE A 68 -10.29 -5.53 7.82
C PHE A 68 -11.75 -5.89 8.14
N CYS A 69 -12.02 -7.04 8.76
CA CYS A 69 -13.37 -7.41 9.17
C CYS A 69 -13.77 -6.59 10.39
N ARG A 70 -14.94 -5.95 10.38
CA ARG A 70 -15.43 -5.23 11.57
C ARG A 70 -15.88 -6.20 12.67
N GLU A 71 -16.53 -7.28 12.27
CA GLU A 71 -16.99 -8.36 13.15
C GLU A 71 -16.70 -9.71 12.47
N GLY A 72 -16.39 -10.73 13.26
CA GLY A 72 -16.20 -12.11 12.79
C GLY A 72 -15.05 -12.25 11.79
N ALA A 73 -13.82 -12.26 12.30
CA ALA A 73 -12.62 -12.38 11.48
C ALA A 73 -12.68 -13.63 10.57
N ARG A 74 -12.48 -13.41 9.27
CA ARG A 74 -12.49 -14.47 8.25
C ARG A 74 -11.07 -14.83 7.84
N GLU A 75 -10.90 -16.00 7.22
CA GLU A 75 -9.61 -16.45 6.73
C GLU A 75 -9.04 -15.51 5.64
N LYS A 76 -7.74 -15.24 5.74
CA LYS A 76 -6.96 -14.45 4.78
C LYS A 76 -6.85 -15.20 3.45
N VAL A 77 -7.05 -14.48 2.35
CA VAL A 77 -6.79 -14.98 0.97
C VAL A 77 -5.72 -14.17 0.23
N ALA A 78 -5.36 -13.00 0.76
CA ALA A 78 -4.43 -12.04 0.16
C ALA A 78 -3.88 -11.10 1.23
N TYR A 79 -3.01 -10.18 0.82
CA TYR A 79 -2.52 -9.07 1.61
C TYR A 79 -2.86 -7.73 0.95
N ALA A 80 -3.30 -6.77 1.76
CA ALA A 80 -3.36 -5.36 1.42
C ALA A 80 -2.03 -4.70 1.82
N LEU A 81 -1.40 -3.97 0.91
CA LEU A 81 -0.13 -3.32 1.14
C LEU A 81 -0.39 -1.88 1.58
N ILE A 82 0.05 -1.58 2.80
CA ILE A 82 -0.04 -0.24 3.38
C ILE A 82 1.37 0.36 3.39
N GLU A 83 1.57 1.44 2.66
CA GLU A 83 2.84 2.17 2.66
C GLU A 83 2.81 3.22 3.78
N MET A 84 3.68 3.03 4.76
CA MET A 84 3.86 3.94 5.90
C MET A 84 5.23 4.58 5.79
N ALA A 85 5.28 5.90 5.93
CA ALA A 85 6.50 6.69 5.96
C ALA A 85 6.72 7.30 7.34
N HIS A 86 7.99 7.49 7.69
CA HIS A 86 8.44 8.16 8.89
C HIS A 86 9.54 9.17 8.53
N PRO A 87 9.58 10.37 9.14
CA PRO A 87 10.62 11.35 8.84
C PRO A 87 12.03 10.92 9.30
N GLU A 88 12.11 10.08 10.34
CA GLU A 88 13.37 9.49 10.82
C GLU A 88 13.62 8.09 10.24
N PRO A 89 14.88 7.66 10.07
CA PRO A 89 16.12 8.41 10.36
C PRO A 89 16.31 9.56 9.37
N GLU A 90 16.87 10.68 9.82
CA GLU A 90 17.08 11.83 8.93
C GLU A 90 17.99 11.44 7.75
N TYR A 91 17.48 11.58 6.53
CA TYR A 91 18.27 11.41 5.31
C TYR A 91 18.46 12.75 4.61
N MET A 92 19.70 13.10 4.30
CA MET A 92 20.00 14.28 3.50
C MET A 92 19.95 13.91 2.02
N LYS A 93 19.07 14.56 1.24
CA LYS A 93 19.11 14.41 -0.22
C LYS A 93 20.41 15.02 -0.74
N LYS A 94 21.31 14.15 -1.21
CA LYS A 94 22.54 14.55 -1.89
C LYS A 94 22.20 15.37 -3.13
N LYS A 95 23.05 16.36 -3.42
CA LYS A 95 22.93 17.22 -4.60
C LYS A 95 22.87 16.39 -5.87
N PHE A 96 21.94 16.71 -6.77
CA PHE A 96 21.93 16.12 -8.10
C PHE A 96 23.04 16.79 -8.92
N PHE A 97 24.10 16.04 -9.25
CA PHE A 97 25.28 16.56 -9.98
C PHE A 97 25.93 17.82 -9.33
N GLY A 98 25.97 17.90 -8.00
CA GLY A 98 26.63 19.01 -7.30
C GLY A 98 25.88 20.35 -7.33
N LEU A 99 24.72 20.42 -7.99
CA LEU A 99 23.85 21.60 -8.02
C LEU A 99 22.73 21.48 -6.97
N GLY A 100 22.58 22.53 -6.16
CA GLY A 100 21.54 22.65 -5.13
C GLY A 100 22.06 22.61 -3.68
N GLN A 101 21.17 22.90 -2.73
CA GLN A 101 21.42 22.77 -1.29
C GLN A 101 21.04 21.36 -0.83
N GLU A 102 21.82 20.81 0.11
CA GLU A 102 21.42 19.59 0.79
C GLU A 102 20.17 19.88 1.61
N THR A 103 19.11 19.14 1.33
CA THR A 103 17.82 19.32 1.99
C THR A 103 17.46 18.04 2.71
N ARG A 104 16.86 18.19 3.90
CA ARG A 104 16.32 17.05 4.66
C ARG A 104 15.23 16.39 3.83
N ALA A 105 15.34 15.09 3.60
CA ALA A 105 14.28 14.31 3.00
C ALA A 105 13.08 14.33 3.95
N GLN A 106 11.87 14.57 3.42
CA GLN A 106 10.63 14.49 4.20
C GLN A 106 10.28 13.06 4.64
N VAL A 107 10.96 12.06 4.05
CA VAL A 107 10.85 10.64 4.34
C VAL A 107 12.24 10.13 4.67
N GLY A 108 12.43 9.71 5.91
CA GLY A 108 13.61 9.00 6.39
C GLY A 108 13.48 7.50 6.22
N SER A 109 12.31 6.96 6.59
CA SER A 109 11.96 5.55 6.44
C SER A 109 10.65 5.37 5.68
N LEU A 110 10.61 4.35 4.82
CA LEU A 110 9.44 3.92 4.08
C LEU A 110 9.28 2.41 4.22
N LEU A 111 8.15 1.99 4.80
CA LEU A 111 7.82 0.60 5.02
C LEU A 111 6.54 0.25 4.27
N GLN A 112 6.59 -0.88 3.58
CA GLN A 112 5.40 -1.50 3.02
C GLN A 112 4.96 -2.60 3.99
N ILE A 113 3.76 -2.47 4.55
CA ILE A 113 3.20 -3.36 5.57
C ILE A 113 2.12 -4.23 4.94
N PRO A 114 2.35 -5.54 4.81
CA PRO A 114 1.35 -6.45 4.25
C PRO A 114 0.35 -6.86 5.33
N VAL A 115 -0.89 -6.38 5.21
CA VAL A 115 -1.99 -6.68 6.14
C VAL A 115 -2.93 -7.74 5.55
N PRO A 116 -3.35 -8.78 6.30
CA PRO A 116 -4.13 -9.90 5.84
C PRO A 116 -5.54 -9.45 5.47
N ILE A 117 -6.04 -9.92 4.33
CA ILE A 117 -7.38 -9.58 3.88
C ILE A 117 -8.12 -10.81 3.32
N CYS A 118 -9.39 -10.97 3.69
CA CYS A 118 -10.28 -12.00 3.16
C CYS A 118 -10.88 -11.57 1.81
N ALA A 119 -11.47 -12.52 1.08
CA ALA A 119 -12.07 -12.25 -0.22
C ALA A 119 -13.22 -11.24 -0.14
N HIS A 120 -13.98 -11.23 0.97
CA HIS A 120 -15.11 -10.32 1.18
C HIS A 120 -14.65 -8.88 1.37
N CYS A 121 -13.81 -8.62 2.37
CA CYS A 121 -13.27 -7.28 2.64
C CYS A 121 -12.52 -6.73 1.44
N LYS A 122 -11.79 -7.56 0.70
CA LYS A 122 -11.12 -7.15 -0.55
C LYS A 122 -12.11 -6.60 -1.58
N LYS A 123 -13.22 -7.32 -1.82
CA LYS A 123 -14.26 -6.86 -2.76
C LYS A 123 -14.90 -5.56 -2.30
N LEU A 124 -15.21 -5.44 -1.01
CA LEU A 124 -15.82 -4.23 -0.46
C LEU A 124 -14.88 -3.01 -0.52
N LEU A 125 -13.60 -3.17 -0.17
CA LEU A 125 -12.60 -2.11 -0.29
C LEU A 125 -12.37 -1.69 -1.75
N GLN A 126 -12.30 -2.65 -2.68
CA GLN A 126 -12.23 -2.34 -4.11
C GLN A 126 -13.47 -1.58 -4.58
N ARG A 127 -14.66 -1.95 -4.10
CA ARG A 127 -15.91 -1.23 -4.40
C ARG A 127 -15.85 0.20 -3.86
N ALA A 128 -15.42 0.39 -2.61
CA ALA A 128 -15.29 1.71 -2.00
C ALA A 128 -14.32 2.60 -2.79
N ASN A 129 -13.17 2.07 -3.20
CA ASN A 129 -12.15 2.83 -3.94
C ASN A 129 -12.56 3.13 -5.40
N ASN A 130 -13.31 2.23 -6.04
CA ASN A 130 -13.65 2.34 -7.47
C ASN A 130 -15.09 2.81 -7.74
N THR A 131 -15.85 3.24 -6.72
CA THR A 131 -17.26 3.64 -6.87
C THR A 131 -17.47 4.68 -7.99
N LYS A 132 -16.58 5.67 -8.10
CA LYS A 132 -16.67 6.74 -9.11
C LYS A 132 -16.43 6.21 -10.52
N TRP A 133 -15.48 5.29 -10.66
CA TRP A 133 -15.15 4.64 -11.93
C TRP A 133 -16.27 3.69 -12.37
N PHE A 134 -16.92 2.99 -11.44
CA PHE A 134 -18.13 2.23 -11.74
C PHE A 134 -19.25 3.14 -12.23
N GLY A 135 -19.46 4.29 -11.59
CA GLY A 135 -20.42 5.31 -12.06
C GLY A 135 -20.10 5.77 -13.49
N ALA A 136 -18.84 6.10 -13.77
CA ALA A 136 -18.40 6.51 -15.11
C ALA A 136 -18.63 5.42 -16.17
N LEU A 137 -18.30 4.17 -15.84
CA LEU A 137 -18.49 3.04 -16.73
C LEU A 137 -19.97 2.80 -17.05
N ILE A 138 -20.84 2.83 -16.03
CA ILE A 138 -22.29 2.69 -16.23
C ILE A 138 -22.84 3.86 -17.06
N GLY A 139 -22.41 5.09 -16.78
CA GLY A 139 -22.83 6.26 -17.55
C GLY A 139 -22.41 6.20 -19.03
N GLY A 140 -21.18 5.75 -19.31
CA GLY A 140 -20.71 5.53 -20.67
C GLY A 140 -21.46 4.41 -21.39
N LEU A 141 -21.75 3.29 -20.70
CA LEU A 141 -22.55 2.19 -21.23
C LEU A 141 -23.99 2.62 -21.54
N LEU A 142 -24.61 3.41 -20.69
CA LEU A 142 -25.95 3.96 -20.94
C LEU A 142 -25.95 4.90 -22.14
N ALA A 143 -24.94 5.76 -22.29
CA ALA A 143 -24.81 6.60 -23.46
C ALA A 143 -24.65 5.78 -24.76
N MET A 144 -23.84 4.72 -24.74
CA MET A 144 -23.73 3.78 -25.88
C MET A 144 -25.05 3.09 -26.19
N LEU A 145 -25.77 2.65 -25.16
CA LEU A 145 -27.09 2.02 -25.32
C LEU A 145 -28.09 3.00 -25.94
N ILE A 146 -28.11 4.26 -25.49
CA ILE A 146 -28.98 5.30 -26.06
C ILE A 146 -28.64 5.54 -27.53
N LEU A 147 -27.36 5.70 -27.87
CA LEU A 147 -26.92 5.90 -29.27
C LEU A 147 -27.32 4.73 -30.18
N SER A 148 -27.40 3.51 -29.65
CA SER A 148 -27.81 2.32 -30.41
C SER A 148 -29.27 2.39 -30.90
N PHE A 149 -30.12 3.20 -30.26
CA PHE A 149 -31.50 3.45 -30.71
C PHE A 149 -31.60 4.56 -31.78
N PHE A 150 -30.50 5.27 -32.08
CA PHE A 150 -30.46 6.35 -33.06
C PHE A 150 -29.38 6.09 -34.14
N PRO A 151 -29.55 5.04 -34.97
CA PRO A 151 -28.54 4.63 -35.94
C PRO A 151 -28.26 5.71 -37.00
N ASP A 152 -29.26 6.50 -37.39
CA ASP A 152 -29.10 7.59 -38.36
C ASP A 152 -28.18 8.71 -37.84
N PHE A 153 -28.18 8.93 -36.52
CA PHE A 153 -27.30 9.89 -35.85
C PHE A 153 -25.85 9.41 -35.79
N VAL A 154 -25.65 8.10 -35.61
CA VAL A 154 -24.32 7.47 -35.50
C VAL A 154 -23.66 7.26 -36.87
N ASN A 155 -24.46 7.01 -37.91
CA ASN A 155 -23.96 6.74 -39.27
C ASN A 155 -23.86 8.00 -40.14
N ALA A 156 -24.30 9.16 -39.65
CA ALA A 156 -24.14 10.41 -40.36
C ALA A 156 -22.66 10.72 -40.63
N GLU A 157 -22.35 11.22 -41.83
CA GLU A 157 -20.98 11.46 -42.25
C GLU A 157 -20.28 12.46 -41.30
N GLY A 158 -19.11 12.08 -40.78
CA GLY A 158 -18.37 12.86 -39.80
C GLY A 158 -18.90 12.80 -38.36
N SER A 159 -20.02 12.12 -38.05
CA SER A 159 -20.64 12.11 -36.70
C SER A 159 -19.89 11.34 -35.60
N TRP A 160 -18.78 10.68 -35.92
CA TRP A 160 -18.00 9.87 -34.98
C TRP A 160 -17.54 10.67 -33.75
N TYR A 161 -17.16 11.94 -33.93
CA TYR A 161 -16.73 12.80 -32.80
C TYR A 161 -17.91 13.13 -31.88
N VAL A 162 -19.13 13.30 -32.43
CA VAL A 162 -20.34 13.57 -31.64
C VAL A 162 -20.72 12.35 -30.81
N SER A 163 -20.60 11.15 -31.38
CA SER A 163 -20.82 9.89 -30.66
C SER A 163 -19.80 9.72 -29.52
N MET A 164 -18.52 10.00 -29.77
CA MET A 164 -17.49 9.98 -28.73
C MET A 164 -17.75 11.01 -27.63
N LEU A 165 -18.13 12.23 -27.98
CA LEU A 165 -18.47 13.28 -27.01
C LEU A 165 -19.68 12.91 -26.17
N SER A 166 -20.69 12.25 -26.76
CA SER A 166 -21.87 11.79 -26.05
C SER A 166 -21.54 10.69 -25.03
N ILE A 167 -20.67 9.74 -25.39
CA ILE A 167 -20.18 8.70 -24.47
C ILE A 167 -19.33 9.33 -23.35
N ALA A 168 -18.43 10.26 -23.70
CA ALA A 168 -17.63 10.98 -22.72
C ALA A 168 -18.51 11.80 -21.75
N ALA A 169 -19.53 12.48 -22.26
CA ALA A 169 -20.50 13.20 -21.44
C ALA A 169 -21.28 12.27 -20.51
N GLY A 170 -21.73 11.11 -21.01
CA GLY A 170 -22.38 10.07 -20.21
C GLY A 170 -21.46 9.54 -19.11
N ALA A 171 -20.19 9.28 -19.42
CA ALA A 171 -19.20 8.85 -18.45
C ALA A 171 -18.91 9.93 -17.39
N LEU A 172 -18.81 11.20 -17.78
CA LEU A 172 -18.63 12.32 -16.85
C LEU A 172 -19.84 12.50 -15.93
N ALA A 173 -21.06 12.41 -16.48
CA ALA A 173 -22.29 12.46 -15.70
C ALA A 173 -22.36 11.29 -14.69
N GLY A 174 -22.06 10.07 -15.15
CA GLY A 174 -21.98 8.89 -14.29
C GLY A 174 -20.91 9.01 -13.20
N TYR A 175 -19.75 9.58 -13.51
CA TYR A 175 -18.70 9.88 -12.53
C TYR A 175 -19.18 10.87 -11.47
N ALA A 176 -19.86 11.95 -11.87
CA ALA A 176 -20.41 12.95 -10.97
C ALA A 176 -21.46 12.37 -10.01
N ILE A 177 -22.38 11.55 -10.53
CA ILE A 177 -23.36 10.81 -9.72
C ILE A 177 -22.63 9.87 -8.74
N GLY A 178 -21.61 9.14 -9.21
CA GLY A 178 -20.79 8.27 -8.39
C GLY A 178 -20.07 9.00 -7.24
N MET A 179 -19.62 10.24 -7.46
CA MET A 179 -19.05 11.07 -6.40
C MET A 179 -20.08 11.44 -5.33
N THR A 180 -21.30 11.81 -5.73
CA THR A 180 -22.37 12.16 -4.79
C THR A 180 -22.80 10.95 -3.96
N MET A 181 -22.88 9.77 -4.57
CA MET A 181 -23.28 8.53 -3.89
C MET A 181 -22.16 7.90 -3.06
N GLU A 182 -20.90 8.33 -3.23
CA GLU A 182 -19.73 7.77 -2.54
C GLU A 182 -19.90 7.75 -1.03
N LYS A 183 -20.38 8.85 -0.43
CA LYS A 183 -20.57 8.96 1.03
C LYS A 183 -21.54 7.90 1.55
N ASN A 184 -22.68 7.72 0.88
CA ASN A 184 -23.70 6.76 1.30
C ASN A 184 -23.23 5.31 1.11
N ILE A 185 -22.49 5.05 0.03
CA ILE A 185 -21.91 3.72 -0.21
C ILE A 185 -20.86 3.41 0.84
N ARG A 186 -19.94 4.34 1.12
CA ARG A 186 -18.91 4.18 2.16
C ARG A 186 -19.54 3.96 3.54
N ALA A 187 -20.50 4.77 3.95
CA ALA A 187 -21.19 4.61 5.24
C ALA A 187 -21.91 3.26 5.39
N LYS A 188 -22.38 2.65 4.29
CA LYS A 188 -22.92 1.29 4.31
C LYS A 188 -21.80 0.24 4.45
N LEU A 189 -20.71 0.41 3.72
CA LEU A 189 -19.58 -0.53 3.73
C LEU A 189 -18.84 -0.50 5.08
N GLU A 190 -18.70 0.66 5.72
CA GLU A 190 -18.07 0.83 7.05
C GLU A 190 -18.73 -0.02 8.13
N LYS A 191 -19.99 -0.46 7.94
CA LYS A 191 -20.66 -1.37 8.87
C LYS A 191 -20.08 -2.78 8.84
N GLU A 192 -19.49 -3.20 7.72
CA GLU A 192 -18.98 -4.56 7.52
C GLU A 192 -17.45 -4.64 7.46
N VAL A 193 -16.80 -3.58 6.97
CA VAL A 193 -15.37 -3.54 6.70
C VAL A 193 -14.75 -2.27 7.25
N ILE A 194 -13.55 -2.39 7.81
CA ILE A 194 -12.72 -1.26 8.20
C ILE A 194 -12.25 -0.55 6.92
N LEU A 195 -12.72 0.68 6.69
CA LEU A 195 -12.33 1.49 5.54
C LEU A 195 -11.16 2.43 5.85
N ASP A 196 -11.07 2.91 7.10
CA ASP A 196 -9.93 3.70 7.56
C ASP A 196 -8.90 2.76 8.20
N ILE A 197 -7.70 2.69 7.60
CA ILE A 197 -6.62 1.86 8.12
C ILE A 197 -6.19 2.27 9.54
N LYS A 198 -6.53 3.49 9.97
CA LYS A 198 -6.29 3.98 11.33
C LYS A 198 -7.08 3.23 12.40
N GLU A 199 -8.15 2.53 12.03
CA GLU A 199 -8.89 1.68 12.97
C GLU A 199 -8.15 0.37 13.27
N ILE A 200 -7.10 0.03 12.50
CA ILE A 200 -6.26 -1.13 12.78
C ILE A 200 -5.28 -0.77 13.92
N PRO A 201 -5.29 -1.47 15.06
CA PRO A 201 -4.57 -1.05 16.27
C PRO A 201 -3.09 -0.74 16.06
N GLN A 202 -2.36 -1.63 15.38
CA GLN A 202 -0.93 -1.45 15.13
C GLN A 202 -0.64 -0.27 14.20
N ILE A 203 -1.54 0.00 13.24
CA ILE A 203 -1.42 1.17 12.36
C ILE A 203 -1.72 2.46 13.13
N ALA A 204 -2.69 2.44 14.05
CA ALA A 204 -2.95 3.56 14.94
C ALA A 204 -1.72 3.89 15.79
N GLU A 205 -1.11 2.87 16.41
CA GLU A 205 0.10 3.04 17.22
C GLU A 205 1.28 3.56 16.38
N MET A 206 1.45 3.09 15.14
CA MET A 206 2.43 3.67 14.22
C MET A 206 2.19 5.18 14.02
N ILE A 207 0.94 5.59 13.83
CA ILE A 207 0.60 7.00 13.63
C ILE A 207 0.90 7.83 14.88
N GLU A 208 0.61 7.30 16.07
CA GLU A 208 0.98 7.93 17.34
C GLU A 208 2.49 8.08 17.49
N LYS A 209 3.26 7.13 16.96
CA LYS A 209 4.73 7.17 16.89
C LYS A 209 5.28 8.05 15.75
N GLY A 210 4.43 8.82 15.06
CA GLY A 210 4.86 9.78 14.03
C GLY A 210 4.90 9.24 12.60
N TRP A 211 4.42 8.01 12.36
CA TRP A 211 4.28 7.49 11.01
C TRP A 211 3.06 8.09 10.30
N TYR A 212 3.12 8.14 8.97
CA TYR A 212 2.01 8.59 8.14
C TYR A 212 1.89 7.74 6.88
N GLN A 213 0.68 7.65 6.33
CA GLN A 213 0.47 6.89 5.09
C GLN A 213 1.13 7.61 3.91
N PHE A 214 2.12 6.96 3.28
CA PHE A 214 2.81 7.51 2.12
C PHE A 214 1.89 7.51 0.89
N GLY A 215 2.01 8.53 0.04
CA GLY A 215 1.21 8.64 -1.18
C GLY A 215 -0.26 9.07 -0.98
N VAL A 216 -0.70 9.34 0.25
CA VAL A 216 -2.03 9.90 0.52
C VAL A 216 -1.96 11.42 0.59
N LYS A 217 -2.50 12.10 -0.43
CA LYS A 217 -2.90 13.50 -0.28
C LYS A 217 -4.10 13.55 0.65
N GLU A 218 -3.92 14.23 1.77
CA GLU A 218 -4.88 14.56 2.82
C GLU A 218 -6.35 14.29 2.44
N LYS A 219 -6.99 13.34 3.15
CA LYS A 219 -8.45 13.05 3.15
C LYS A 219 -8.99 11.95 2.22
N LYS A 220 -8.17 11.06 1.66
CA LYS A 220 -8.69 9.84 0.99
C LYS A 220 -7.94 8.61 1.47
N SER A 221 -8.65 7.52 1.75
CA SER A 221 -8.05 6.19 1.92
C SER A 221 -7.07 5.99 0.77
N GLY A 222 -5.78 5.78 1.06
CA GLY A 222 -4.80 5.52 0.01
C GLY A 222 -5.24 4.35 -0.88
N VAL A 223 -4.83 4.36 -2.14
CA VAL A 223 -5.09 3.23 -3.04
C VAL A 223 -4.40 2.00 -2.47
N LEU A 224 -5.16 1.11 -1.85
CA LEU A 224 -4.63 -0.15 -1.33
C LEU A 224 -4.27 -1.06 -2.50
N VAL A 225 -3.00 -1.45 -2.56
CA VAL A 225 -2.50 -2.45 -3.51
C VAL A 225 -2.70 -3.82 -2.88
N PHE A 226 -3.20 -4.79 -3.65
CA PHE A 226 -3.44 -6.15 -3.14
C PHE A 226 -2.53 -7.17 -3.83
N THR A 227 -1.91 -8.04 -3.04
CA THR A 227 -1.09 -9.16 -3.52
C THR A 227 -1.59 -10.48 -2.93
N LYS A 228 -1.48 -11.58 -3.68
CA LYS A 228 -1.81 -12.92 -3.16
C LYS A 228 -0.74 -13.41 -2.17
N LYS A 229 0.52 -13.08 -2.42
CA LYS A 229 1.67 -13.54 -1.62
C LYS A 229 2.22 -12.37 -0.80
N LYS A 230 2.66 -12.67 0.42
CA LYS A 230 3.39 -11.70 1.26
C LYS A 230 4.64 -11.23 0.51
N PRO A 231 4.83 -9.92 0.31
CA PRO A 231 6.11 -9.39 -0.15
C PRO A 231 7.17 -9.76 0.89
N ARG A 232 8.27 -10.38 0.45
CA ARG A 232 9.34 -10.91 1.34
C ARG A 232 8.76 -11.90 2.37
N PRO A 233 8.55 -13.17 1.98
CA PRO A 233 7.87 -14.16 2.81
C PRO A 233 8.42 -14.28 4.24
N ASN A 234 9.76 -14.20 4.35
CA ASN A 234 10.50 -14.36 5.60
C ASN A 234 10.73 -13.06 6.37
N ALA A 235 10.19 -11.92 5.91
CA ALA A 235 10.45 -10.62 6.53
C ALA A 235 9.78 -10.47 7.90
N PHE A 236 10.54 -9.97 8.86
CA PHE A 236 10.07 -9.48 10.16
C PHE A 236 10.61 -8.07 10.36
N TYR A 237 9.84 -7.22 11.05
CA TYR A 237 10.19 -5.82 11.25
C TYR A 237 10.94 -5.59 12.56
N LYS A 238 10.60 -6.29 13.65
CA LYS A 238 11.31 -6.11 14.94
C LYS A 238 12.13 -7.31 15.37
N ASN A 239 11.61 -8.53 15.28
CA ASN A 239 12.39 -9.76 15.32
C ASN A 239 11.48 -10.98 15.18
N LYS A 240 12.05 -12.08 14.69
CA LYS A 240 11.49 -13.41 14.87
C LYS A 240 11.88 -13.88 16.27
N THR A 241 11.05 -13.63 17.30
CA THR A 241 11.17 -14.45 18.52
C THR A 241 10.84 -15.87 18.11
N VAL A 242 11.89 -16.65 17.88
CA VAL A 242 11.80 -18.10 17.78
C VAL A 242 11.55 -18.56 19.22
N GLU A 243 10.27 -18.69 19.58
CA GLU A 243 9.86 -19.67 20.58
C GLU A 243 9.78 -21.04 19.91
#